data_AF-A0A348B1I6-F1
#
_entry.id   AF-A0A348B1I6-F1
#
_cell.length_a   1.000
_cell.length_b   1.000
_cell.length_c   1.000
_cell.angle_alpha   90.00
_cell.angle_beta   90.00
_cell.angle_gamma   90.00
#
_symmetry.space_group_name_H-M   'P 1'
#
loop_
_entity.id
_entity.type
_entity.pdbx_description
1 polymer ?
#
loop_
_entity_poly.entity_id
_entity_poly.type
_entity_poly.pdbx_seq_one_letter_code
_entity_poly.pdbx_strand_id
1 'polypeptide(L)'
;MSEEKQTPLWVPGDKRKEESNLSRFMKWLREGGREFVDYDELWEWSVRDADEFWRKLWQFFDIRCSRRYDIVSSGEMPRTRWFIGAKLNFAENLLSSQSTQEEAVVALSESRKDRKLSWGS
;
A
#
# COMPACT_ATOMS: atom_id res chain seq x y z
N MET A 1 20.69 -31.81 -12.65
CA MET A 1 21.10 -30.42 -12.91
C MET A 1 21.03 -29.71 -11.58
N SER A 2 22.18 -29.44 -10.95
CA SER A 2 22.20 -28.82 -9.62
C SER A 2 21.94 -27.32 -9.78
N GLU A 3 20.87 -26.81 -9.19
CA GLU A 3 20.65 -25.37 -9.04
C GLU A 3 21.75 -24.81 -8.13
N GLU A 4 22.65 -23.99 -8.68
CA GLU A 4 23.52 -23.13 -7.88
C GLU A 4 22.64 -22.08 -7.20
N LYS A 5 22.45 -22.21 -5.88
CA LYS A 5 21.79 -21.18 -5.07
C LYS A 5 22.61 -19.90 -5.11
N GLN A 6 22.15 -18.93 -5.90
CA GLN A 6 22.73 -17.59 -5.93
C GLN A 6 22.62 -16.96 -4.54
N THR A 7 23.75 -16.48 -4.01
CA THR A 7 23.77 -15.76 -2.73
C THR A 7 23.26 -14.33 -2.97
N PRO A 8 22.24 -13.86 -2.22
CA PRO A 8 21.74 -12.52 -2.39
C PRO A 8 22.81 -11.49 -2.06
N LEU A 9 22.94 -10.46 -2.90
CA LEU A 9 23.90 -9.36 -2.70
C LEU A 9 23.63 -8.55 -1.43
N TRP A 10 22.37 -8.54 -0.97
CA TRP A 10 21.95 -7.84 0.23
C TRP A 10 20.68 -8.48 0.80
N VAL A 11 20.56 -8.45 2.13
CA VAL A 11 19.38 -8.90 2.87
C VAL A 11 19.00 -7.82 3.90
N PRO A 12 17.72 -7.43 4.02
CA PRO A 12 17.30 -6.50 5.06
C PRO A 12 17.53 -7.10 6.45
N GLY A 13 18.01 -6.28 7.39
CA GLY A 13 18.02 -6.64 8.81
C GLY A 13 16.60 -6.73 9.37
N ASP A 14 16.43 -7.46 10.48
CA ASP A 14 15.09 -7.82 10.99
C ASP A 14 14.25 -6.62 11.39
N LYS A 15 14.85 -5.60 12.01
CA LYS A 15 14.17 -4.33 12.31
C LYS A 15 13.50 -3.71 11.08
N ARG A 16 14.18 -3.72 9.93
CA ARG A 16 13.64 -3.17 8.67
C ARG A 16 12.50 -4.02 8.12
N LYS A 17 12.54 -5.34 8.33
CA LYS A 17 11.43 -6.24 7.97
C LYS A 17 10.22 -5.95 8.86
N GLU A 18 10.41 -5.86 10.16
CA GLU A 18 9.35 -5.63 11.15
C GLU A 18 8.66 -4.28 10.97
N GLU A 19 9.42 -3.22 10.69
CA GLU A 19 8.90 -1.85 10.50
C GLU A 19 8.30 -1.61 9.11
N SER A 20 8.32 -2.60 8.22
CA SER A 20 7.79 -2.45 6.86
C SER A 20 6.26 -2.36 6.83
N ASN A 21 5.72 -1.62 5.85
CA ASN A 21 4.27 -1.59 5.60
C ASN A 21 3.71 -2.98 5.31
N LEU A 22 4.50 -3.86 4.70
CA LEU A 22 4.12 -5.24 4.41
C LEU A 22 3.91 -6.05 5.69
N SER A 23 4.86 -6.01 6.63
CA SER A 23 4.71 -6.67 7.94
C SER A 23 3.52 -6.10 8.72
N ARG A 24 3.32 -4.78 8.65
CA ARG A 24 2.13 -4.14 9.26
C ARG A 24 0.83 -4.64 8.63
N PHE A 25 0.80 -4.80 7.32
CA PHE A 25 -0.36 -5.33 6.59
C PHE A 25 -0.62 -6.81 6.93
N MET A 26 0.42 -7.66 6.95
CA MET A 26 0.29 -9.08 7.34
C MET A 26 -0.20 -9.23 8.78
N LYS A 27 0.30 -8.41 9.71
CA LYS A 27 -0.18 -8.38 11.09
C LYS A 27 -1.67 -8.00 11.17
N TRP A 28 -2.08 -6.96 10.44
CA TRP A 28 -3.48 -6.52 10.38
C TRP A 28 -4.40 -7.60 9.78
N LEU A 29 -3.94 -8.30 8.73
CA LEU A 29 -4.68 -9.45 8.17
C LEU A 29 -4.85 -10.57 9.19
N ARG A 30 -3.80 -10.88 9.97
CA ARG A 30 -3.84 -11.90 11.01
C ARG A 30 -4.84 -11.54 12.11
N GLU A 31 -4.86 -10.29 12.55
CA GLU A 31 -5.86 -9.77 13.50
C GLU A 31 -7.30 -9.89 12.94
N GLY A 32 -7.46 -9.79 11.62
CA GLY A 32 -8.69 -10.06 10.90
C GLY A 32 -8.97 -11.53 10.56
N GLY A 33 -8.21 -12.47 11.14
CA GLY A 33 -8.40 -13.92 10.97
C GLY A 33 -7.75 -14.55 9.73
N ARG A 34 -6.86 -13.82 9.04
CA ARG A 34 -6.14 -14.32 7.87
C ARG A 34 -4.63 -14.26 8.11
N GLU A 35 -4.01 -15.41 8.36
CA GLU A 35 -2.58 -15.53 8.61
C GLU A 35 -1.84 -16.08 7.40
N PHE A 36 -0.59 -15.67 7.25
CA PHE A 36 0.34 -16.12 6.22
C PHE A 36 1.68 -16.38 6.89
N VAL A 37 2.32 -17.49 6.53
CA VAL A 37 3.61 -17.92 7.10
C VAL A 37 4.74 -17.01 6.62
N ASP A 38 4.72 -16.62 5.35
CA ASP A 38 5.74 -15.79 4.72
C ASP A 38 5.18 -14.92 3.59
N TYR A 39 6.10 -14.22 2.91
CA TYR A 39 5.75 -13.38 1.78
C TYR A 39 5.24 -14.19 0.58
N ASP A 40 5.76 -15.39 0.36
CA ASP A 40 5.43 -16.18 -0.82
C ASP A 40 3.97 -16.65 -0.72
N GLU A 41 3.53 -17.09 0.45
CA GLU A 41 2.13 -17.45 0.69
C GLU A 41 1.18 -16.25 0.52
N LEU A 42 1.56 -15.07 1.03
CA LEU A 42 0.80 -13.83 0.82
C LEU A 42 0.72 -13.47 -0.66
N TRP A 43 1.83 -13.59 -1.39
CA TRP A 43 1.90 -13.29 -2.82
C TRP A 43 1.02 -14.26 -3.63
N GLU A 44 1.11 -15.56 -3.38
CA GLU A 44 0.26 -16.57 -4.02
C GLU A 44 -1.22 -16.27 -3.82
N TRP A 45 -1.61 -15.90 -2.60
CA TRP A 45 -2.97 -15.48 -2.31
C TRP A 45 -3.35 -14.19 -3.05
N SER A 46 -2.47 -13.18 -3.10
CA SER A 46 -2.74 -11.90 -3.76
C SER A 46 -3.06 -12.04 -5.26
N VAL A 47 -2.50 -13.06 -5.91
CA VAL A 47 -2.74 -13.36 -7.32
C VAL A 47 -3.93 -14.29 -7.49
N ARG A 48 -4.06 -15.31 -6.65
CA ARG A 48 -5.15 -16.30 -6.71
C ARG A 48 -6.53 -15.68 -6.40
N ASP A 49 -6.59 -14.73 -5.47
CA ASP A 49 -7.81 -14.04 -5.06
C ASP A 49 -7.57 -12.53 -5.01
N ALA A 50 -7.34 -11.96 -6.19
CA ALA A 50 -7.03 -10.54 -6.35
C ALA A 50 -8.15 -9.63 -5.82
N ASP A 51 -9.42 -10.03 -5.96
CA ASP A 51 -10.56 -9.23 -5.50
C ASP A 51 -10.57 -9.08 -3.97
N GLU A 52 -10.36 -10.17 -3.22
CA GLU A 52 -10.26 -10.07 -1.78
C GLU A 52 -8.99 -9.34 -1.35
N PHE A 53 -7.86 -9.56 -2.04
CA PHE A 53 -6.61 -8.84 -1.76
C PHE A 53 -6.79 -7.32 -1.89
N TRP A 54 -7.34 -6.86 -3.00
CA TRP A 54 -7.57 -5.43 -3.24
C TRP A 54 -8.65 -4.84 -2.33
N ARG A 55 -9.67 -5.62 -1.96
CA ARG A 55 -10.64 -5.25 -0.91
C ARG A 55 -9.94 -5.03 0.43
N LYS A 56 -9.03 -5.92 0.82
CA LYS A 56 -8.28 -5.81 2.08
C LYS A 56 -7.31 -4.64 2.07
N LEU A 57 -6.63 -4.38 0.95
CA LEU A 57 -5.79 -3.19 0.81
C LEU A 57 -6.59 -1.89 0.92
N TRP A 58 -7.76 -1.81 0.28
CA TRP A 58 -8.64 -0.65 0.40
C TRP A 58 -9.00 -0.36 1.86
N GLN A 59 -9.31 -1.41 2.63
CA GLN A 59 -9.63 -1.29 4.06
C GLN A 59 -8.41 -0.91 4.89
N PHE A 60 -7.26 -1.55 4.66
CA PHE A 60 -6.03 -1.31 5.42
C PHE A 60 -5.52 0.12 5.27
N PHE A 61 -5.59 0.69 4.06
CA PHE A 61 -5.20 2.08 3.81
C PHE A 61 -6.30 3.10 4.14
N ASP A 62 -7.47 2.63 4.60
CA ASP A 62 -8.64 3.45 4.89
C ASP A 62 -8.99 4.43 3.76
N ILE A 63 -9.05 3.92 2.52
CA ILE A 63 -9.28 4.75 1.34
C ILE A 63 -10.65 5.45 1.46
N ARG A 64 -10.60 6.79 1.44
CA ARG A 64 -11.74 7.69 1.56
C ARG A 64 -12.46 7.82 0.22
N CYS A 65 -13.78 7.71 0.26
CA CYS A 65 -14.63 7.81 -0.91
C CYS A 65 -15.99 8.40 -0.56
N SER A 66 -16.57 9.18 -1.47
CA SER A 66 -17.94 9.69 -1.36
C SER A 66 -18.99 8.63 -1.73
N ARG A 67 -18.61 7.63 -2.54
CA ARG A 67 -19.39 6.42 -2.81
C ARG A 67 -18.46 5.20 -2.81
N ARG A 68 -18.83 4.16 -2.08
CA ARG A 68 -18.13 2.86 -2.09
C ARG A 68 -18.31 2.14 -3.43
N TYR A 69 -17.36 1.26 -3.78
CA TYR A 69 -17.49 0.41 -4.96
C TYR A 69 -18.58 -0.65 -4.75
N ASP A 70 -19.17 -1.09 -5.86
CA ASP A 70 -20.12 -2.20 -5.90
C ASP A 70 -19.38 -3.52 -6.23
N ILE A 71 -18.36 -3.46 -7.09
CA ILE A 71 -17.57 -4.60 -7.57
C ILE A 71 -16.09 -4.25 -7.52
N VAL A 72 -15.24 -5.14 -6.99
CA VAL A 72 -13.79 -4.88 -6.88
C VAL A 72 -13.11 -4.97 -8.23
N SER A 73 -13.36 -6.01 -9.03
CA SER A 73 -12.88 -6.03 -10.40
C SER A 73 -13.85 -6.71 -11.37
N SER A 74 -13.76 -6.37 -12.65
CA SER A 74 -14.50 -7.04 -13.72
C SER A 74 -13.73 -6.96 -15.04
N GLY A 75 -13.74 -8.07 -15.78
CA GLY A 75 -13.02 -8.23 -17.05
C GLY A 75 -11.60 -8.75 -16.87
N GLU A 76 -11.04 -9.30 -17.94
CA GLU A 76 -9.70 -9.88 -17.94
C GLU A 76 -8.63 -8.83 -18.28
N MET A 77 -7.40 -9.10 -17.84
CA MET A 77 -6.24 -8.28 -18.19
C MET A 77 -6.04 -8.25 -19.71
N PRO A 78 -5.74 -7.08 -20.32
CA PRO A 78 -5.48 -5.77 -19.72
C PRO A 78 -6.73 -4.88 -19.57
N ARG A 79 -7.93 -5.39 -19.86
CA ARG A 79 -9.20 -4.64 -19.88
C ARG A 79 -9.95 -4.65 -18.55
N THR A 80 -9.31 -5.12 -17.48
CA THR A 80 -9.90 -5.15 -16.14
C THR A 80 -10.26 -3.75 -15.67
N ARG A 81 -11.49 -3.60 -15.18
CA ARG A 81 -11.97 -2.39 -14.51
C ARG A 81 -12.01 -2.64 -13.01
N TRP A 82 -11.39 -1.74 -12.25
CA TRP A 82 -11.27 -1.85 -10.80
C TRP A 82 -12.26 -0.92 -10.08
N PHE A 83 -12.72 -1.36 -8.91
CA PHE A 83 -13.58 -0.63 -7.97
C PHE A 83 -14.78 0.03 -8.65
N ILE A 84 -15.49 -0.73 -9.49
CA ILE A 84 -16.62 -0.24 -10.27
C ILE A 84 -17.68 0.32 -9.34
N GLY A 85 -18.08 1.56 -9.60
CA GLY A 85 -19.05 2.30 -8.81
C GLY A 85 -18.45 3.22 -7.75
N ALA A 86 -17.18 3.04 -7.36
CA ALA A 86 -16.57 3.95 -6.40
C ALA A 86 -16.47 5.37 -6.97
N LYS A 87 -16.67 6.36 -6.10
CA LYS A 87 -16.35 7.78 -6.36
C LYS A 87 -15.45 8.27 -5.25
N LEU A 88 -14.26 8.73 -5.60
CA LEU A 88 -13.25 9.24 -4.67
C LEU A 88 -12.57 10.47 -5.26
N ASN A 89 -11.92 11.24 -4.39
CA ASN A 89 -11.02 12.30 -4.79
C ASN A 89 -9.58 11.91 -4.44
N PHE A 90 -8.69 11.98 -5.41
CA PHE A 90 -7.28 11.60 -5.23
C PHE A 90 -6.55 12.56 -4.29
N ALA A 91 -6.77 13.87 -4.46
CA ALA A 91 -6.16 14.89 -3.60
C ALA A 91 -6.67 14.80 -2.15
N GLU A 92 -7.94 14.45 -1.93
CA GLU A 92 -8.47 14.20 -0.58
C GLU A 92 -7.71 13.06 0.12
N ASN A 93 -7.46 11.96 -0.58
CA ASN A 93 -6.73 10.83 -0.01
C ASN A 93 -5.26 11.18 0.23
N LEU A 94 -4.61 11.92 -0.68
CA LEU A 94 -3.20 12.31 -0.52
C LEU A 94 -2.97 13.42 0.51
N LEU A 95 -3.87 14.39 0.60
CA LEU A 95 -3.72 15.59 1.43
C LEU A 95 -4.40 15.48 2.80
N SER A 96 -4.91 14.28 3.13
CA SER A 96 -5.49 14.01 4.43
C SER A 96 -4.42 13.68 5.47
N SER A 97 -3.78 14.71 6.03
CA SER A 97 -2.95 14.54 7.23
C SER A 97 -3.78 14.61 8.51
N GLN A 98 -3.33 13.86 9.53
CA GLN A 98 -3.89 13.97 10.88
C GLN A 98 -3.38 15.22 11.62
N SER A 99 -2.35 15.89 11.10
CA SER A 99 -1.74 17.07 11.70
C SER A 99 -1.50 18.17 10.66
N THR A 100 -2.02 19.37 10.91
CA THR A 100 -1.81 20.55 10.05
C THR A 100 -0.39 21.13 10.18
N GLN A 101 0.35 20.73 11.22
CA GLN A 101 1.67 21.26 11.55
C GLN A 101 2.82 20.41 11.00
N GLU A 102 2.56 19.16 10.60
CA GLU A 102 3.58 18.30 10.01
C GLU A 102 3.98 18.79 8.61
N GLU A 103 5.24 18.56 8.25
CA GLU A 103 5.79 18.90 6.93
C GLU A 103 5.16 17.98 5.87
N ALA A 104 4.50 18.57 4.88
CA ALA A 104 3.91 17.88 3.73
C ALA A 104 4.89 17.85 2.54
N VAL A 105 5.61 18.96 2.34
CA VAL A 105 6.55 19.12 1.22
C VAL A 105 7.84 19.75 1.74
N VAL A 106 8.96 19.10 1.46
CA VAL A 106 10.31 19.64 1.63
C VAL A 106 10.89 19.92 0.25
N ALA A 107 10.91 21.20 -0.13
CA ALA A 107 11.44 21.67 -1.40
C ALA A 107 12.91 22.08 -1.23
N LEU A 108 13.80 21.29 -1.83
CA LEU A 108 15.24 21.54 -1.82
C LEU A 108 15.65 22.38 -3.02
N SER A 109 16.62 23.29 -2.84
CA SER A 109 17.12 24.12 -3.94
C SER A 109 18.63 24.36 -3.85
N GLU A 110 19.30 24.31 -5.00
CA GLU A 110 20.74 24.62 -5.08
C GLU A 110 21.02 26.13 -5.06
N SER A 111 20.04 26.97 -5.39
CA SER A 111 20.20 28.43 -5.53
C SER A 111 19.45 29.24 -4.48
N ARG A 112 18.55 28.61 -3.73
CA ARG A 112 17.73 29.24 -2.69
C ARG A 112 17.75 28.39 -1.44
N LYS A 113 17.37 28.98 -0.29
CA LYS A 113 17.16 28.20 0.92
C LYS A 113 16.03 27.20 0.74
N ASP A 114 16.21 26.01 1.30
CA ASP A 114 15.18 24.99 1.36
C ASP A 114 13.90 25.53 1.99
N ARG A 115 12.76 25.07 1.48
CA ARG A 115 11.44 25.46 1.98
C ARG A 115 10.68 24.23 2.44
N LYS A 116 10.03 24.39 3.58
CA LYS A 116 9.16 23.38 4.19
C LYS A 116 7.75 23.94 4.21
N LEU A 117 6.80 23.18 3.67
CA LEU A 117 5.38 23.51 3.67
C LEU A 117 4.67 22.49 4.56
N SER A 118 3.84 22.96 5.48
CA SER A 118 3.03 22.08 6.31
C SER A 118 1.69 21.75 5.64
N TRP A 119 0.99 20.74 6.14
CA TRP A 119 -0.31 20.32 5.61
C TRP A 119 -1.43 21.39 5.71
N GLY A 120 -1.30 22.36 6.62
CA GLY A 120 -2.28 23.44 6.80
C GLY A 120 -1.92 24.78 6.15
N SER A 121 -0.84 24.82 5.37
CA SER A 121 -0.29 26.06 4.75
C SER A 121 -0.96 26.42 3.43
#